data_AF-A0A0E0H9Z7-F1
#
_entry.id   AF-A0A0E0H9Z7-F1
#
_cell.length_a   1.000
_cell.length_b   1.000
_cell.length_c   1.000
_cell.angle_alpha   90.00
_cell.angle_beta   90.00
_cell.angle_gamma   90.00
#
_symmetry.space_group_name_H-M   'P 1'
#
loop_
_entity.id
_entity.type
_entity.pdbx_description
1 polymer ?
#
loop_
_entity_poly.entity_id
_entity_poly.type
_entity_poly.pdbx_seq_one_letter_code
_entity_poly.pdbx_strand_id
1 'polypeptide(L)'
;MLLECGSGGSVIDQHGDVVGMAIGAPPNPDILPISIVQTCIEMWTKFSRIARPVLNMELRAFELIEVSHQEEIELDHNINDGFIVAVLVVYDAVRHATRSITYPLEFSDASERDSS
;
A
#
# COMPACT_ATOMS: atom_id res chain seq x y z
N MET A 1 4.38 -36.78 -4.82
CA MET A 1 4.29 -35.88 -3.65
C MET A 1 5.43 -34.86 -3.81
N LEU A 2 5.14 -33.69 -4.39
CA LEU A 2 6.15 -32.62 -4.52
C LEU A 2 6.10 -31.83 -3.22
N LEU A 3 7.20 -31.79 -2.47
CA LEU A 3 7.30 -30.93 -1.28
C LEU A 3 7.28 -29.46 -1.73
N GLU A 4 6.46 -28.63 -1.09
CA GLU A 4 6.49 -27.16 -1.18
C GLU A 4 7.75 -26.58 -0.48
N CYS A 5 8.95 -27.06 -0.82
CA CYS A 5 10.22 -26.70 -0.15
C CYS A 5 10.82 -25.36 -0.59
N GLY A 6 10.00 -24.33 -0.83
CA GLY A 6 10.47 -23.00 -1.27
C GLY A 6 10.08 -21.88 -0.31
N SER A 7 8.83 -21.85 0.13
CA SER A 7 8.30 -20.75 0.93
C SER A 7 8.87 -20.79 2.36
N GLY A 8 9.34 -19.64 2.85
CA GLY A 8 10.02 -19.50 4.14
C GLY A 8 11.51 -19.84 4.12
N GLY A 9 12.04 -20.36 3.01
CA GLY A 9 13.47 -20.64 2.85
C GLY A 9 14.30 -19.37 2.67
N SER A 10 15.58 -19.41 3.06
CA SER A 10 16.52 -18.33 2.80
C SER A 10 16.84 -18.22 1.31
N VAL A 11 16.88 -17.00 0.80
CA VAL A 11 17.46 -16.68 -0.50
C VAL A 11 18.88 -16.22 -0.27
N ILE A 12 19.83 -16.86 -0.95
CA ILE A 12 21.26 -16.54 -0.86
C ILE A 12 21.77 -15.95 -2.17
N ASP A 13 22.73 -15.04 -2.09
CA ASP A 13 23.44 -14.55 -3.27
C ASP A 13 24.61 -15.45 -3.68
N GLN A 14 25.37 -15.02 -4.69
CA GLN A 14 26.54 -15.73 -5.22
C GLN A 14 27.72 -15.81 -4.23
N HIS A 15 27.73 -15.00 -3.17
CA HIS A 15 28.74 -15.01 -2.11
C HIS A 15 28.32 -15.93 -0.95
N GLY A 16 27.09 -16.42 -0.96
CA GLY A 16 26.50 -17.25 0.09
C GLY A 16 25.84 -16.42 1.20
N ASP A 17 25.69 -15.11 1.00
CA ASP A 17 25.04 -14.23 1.97
C ASP A 17 23.53 -14.32 1.84
N VAL A 18 22.81 -14.30 2.97
CA VAL A 18 21.34 -14.30 2.98
C VAL A 18 20.85 -12.91 2.59
N VAL A 19 20.19 -12.81 1.44
CA VAL A 19 19.63 -11.56 0.91
C VAL A 19 18.12 -11.44 1.14
N GLY A 20 17.46 -12.53 1.51
CA GLY A 20 16.04 -12.50 1.83
C GLY A 20 15.44 -13.86 2.18
N MET A 21 14.12 -13.91 2.14
CA MET A 21 13.31 -15.11 2.36
C MET A 21 12.33 -15.27 1.19
N ALA A 22 12.25 -16.47 0.64
CA ALA A 22 11.32 -16.77 -0.43
C ALA A 22 9.89 -16.83 0.10
N ILE A 23 8.95 -16.20 -0.61
CA ILE A 23 7.52 -16.22 -0.31
C ILE A 23 6.78 -16.68 -1.56
N GLY A 24 5.90 -17.66 -1.39
CA GLY A 24 5.14 -18.25 -2.49
C GLY A 24 5.79 -19.51 -3.05
N ALA A 25 5.19 -20.04 -4.12
CA ALA A 25 5.56 -21.31 -4.71
C ALA A 25 6.45 -21.12 -5.96
N PRO A 26 7.33 -22.09 -6.27
CA PRO A 26 8.04 -22.15 -7.54
C PRO A 26 7.08 -22.11 -8.75
N PRO A 27 7.53 -21.65 -9.93
CA PRO A 27 8.93 -21.35 -10.30
C PRO A 27 9.41 -19.95 -9.91
N ASN A 28 8.51 -19.01 -9.62
CA ASN A 28 8.84 -17.60 -9.41
C ASN A 28 8.34 -17.12 -8.04
N PRO A 29 9.01 -17.52 -6.94
CA PRO A 29 8.68 -16.98 -5.63
C PRO A 29 9.07 -15.51 -5.54
N ASP A 30 8.29 -14.74 -4.79
CA ASP A 30 8.67 -13.39 -4.38
C ASP A 30 9.77 -13.46 -3.32
N ILE A 31 10.58 -12.40 -3.21
CA ILE A 31 11.65 -12.32 -2.22
C ILE A 31 11.28 -11.23 -1.21
N LEU A 32 11.17 -11.62 0.07
CA LEU A 32 11.14 -10.68 1.18
C LEU A 32 12.58 -10.30 1.56
N PRO A 33 13.02 -9.04 1.38
CA PRO A 33 14.39 -8.63 1.67
C PRO A 33 14.81 -8.88 3.12
N ILE A 34 16.06 -9.31 3.34
CA ILE A 34 16.58 -9.64 4.66
C ILE A 34 16.52 -8.46 5.63
N SER A 35 16.69 -7.23 5.14
CA SER A 35 16.60 -6.01 5.96
C SER A 35 15.23 -5.80 6.59
N ILE A 36 14.15 -6.13 5.86
CA ILE A 36 12.77 -6.07 6.37
C ILE A 36 12.55 -7.16 7.43
N VAL A 37 13.07 -8.38 7.18
CA VAL A 37 12.99 -9.49 8.14
C VAL A 37 13.72 -9.15 9.43
N GLN A 38 14.94 -8.61 9.34
CA GLN A 38 15.73 -8.16 10.48
C GLN A 38 14.98 -7.08 11.28
N THR A 39 14.44 -6.07 10.60
CA THR A 39 13.63 -5.01 11.24
C THR A 39 12.44 -5.61 11.99
N CYS A 40 11.73 -6.58 11.41
CA CYS A 40 10.63 -7.28 12.05
C CYS A 40 11.07 -8.05 13.30
N ILE A 41 12.22 -8.75 13.24
CA ILE A 41 12.79 -9.49 14.37
C ILE A 41 13.22 -8.54 15.48
N GLU A 42 13.84 -7.40 15.15
CA GLU A 42 14.22 -6.38 16.12
C GLU A 42 13.01 -5.79 16.84
N MET A 43 11.94 -5.45 16.11
CA MET A 43 10.70 -4.99 16.72
C MET A 43 10.07 -6.06 17.62
N TRP A 44 10.01 -7.31 17.14
CA TRP A 44 9.45 -8.41 17.91
C TRP A 44 10.24 -8.70 19.20
N THR A 45 11.57 -8.72 19.12
CA THR A 45 12.43 -8.98 20.28
C THR A 45 12.36 -7.85 21.31
N LYS A 46 12.27 -6.59 20.86
CA LYS A 46 12.23 -5.42 21.74
C LYS A 46 10.84 -5.13 22.33
N PHE A 47 9.79 -5.31 21.54
CA PHE A 47 8.43 -4.87 21.90
C PHE A 47 7.40 -6.00 21.94
N SER A 48 7.80 -7.23 21.62
CA SER A 48 6.89 -8.39 21.44
C SER A 48 5.78 -8.13 20.43
N ARG A 49 6.00 -7.18 19.51
CA ARG A 49 5.05 -6.70 18.50
C ARG A 49 5.81 -6.18 17.29
N ILE A 50 5.21 -6.36 16.12
CA ILE A 50 5.68 -5.73 14.87
C ILE A 50 4.69 -4.61 14.56
N ALA A 51 5.17 -3.38 14.45
CA ALA A 51 4.33 -2.25 14.07
C ALA A 51 3.86 -2.41 12.61
N ARG A 52 2.55 -2.40 12.40
CA ARG A 52 1.94 -2.38 11.06
C ARG A 52 1.03 -1.15 10.97
N PRO A 53 1.57 0.01 10.58
CA PRO A 53 0.75 1.19 10.32
C PRO A 53 -0.22 0.87 9.19
N VAL A 54 -1.53 1.04 9.43
CA VAL A 54 -2.55 0.86 8.40
C VAL A 54 -3.27 2.19 8.23
N LEU A 55 -3.21 2.76 7.02
CA LEU A 55 -3.83 4.05 6.69
C LEU A 55 -5.33 3.92 6.37
N ASN A 56 -5.85 2.70 6.21
CA ASN A 56 -7.25 2.40 5.86
C ASN A 56 -7.73 3.14 4.59
N MET A 57 -6.81 3.36 3.65
CA MET A 57 -7.04 4.04 2.38
C MET A 57 -6.52 3.19 1.23
N GLU A 58 -7.27 3.15 0.14
CA GLU A 58 -6.76 2.74 -1.17
C GLU A 58 -6.25 3.99 -1.88
N LEU A 59 -4.95 4.02 -2.12
CA LEU A 59 -4.27 5.13 -2.79
C LEU A 59 -3.86 4.71 -4.20
N ARG A 60 -4.03 5.61 -5.16
CA ARG A 60 -3.49 5.49 -6.52
C ARG A 60 -2.53 6.64 -6.75
N ALA A 61 -1.34 6.36 -7.27
CA ALA A 61 -0.40 7.43 -7.63
C ALA A 61 -0.98 8.25 -8.79
N PHE A 62 -0.82 9.57 -8.73
CA PHE A 62 -1.26 10.49 -9.78
C PHE A 62 -0.71 10.09 -11.15
N GLU A 63 0.58 9.71 -11.20
CA GLU A 63 1.26 9.27 -12.43
C GLU A 63 0.63 8.02 -13.10
N LEU A 64 -0.18 7.24 -12.37
CA LEU A 64 -0.77 5.99 -12.86
C LEU A 64 -2.20 6.14 -13.39
N ILE A 65 -2.80 7.33 -13.33
CA ILE A 65 -4.12 7.60 -13.91
C ILE A 65 -4.01 7.99 -15.40
N GLU A 66 -5.12 8.02 -16.12
CA GLU A 66 -5.13 8.41 -17.53
C GLU A 66 -4.75 9.89 -17.70
N VAL A 67 -3.97 10.20 -18.76
CA VAL A 67 -3.45 11.54 -19.03
C VAL A 67 -4.56 12.60 -19.11
N SER A 68 -5.73 12.26 -19.65
CA SER A 68 -6.88 13.18 -19.70
C SER A 68 -7.33 13.62 -18.31
N HIS A 69 -7.34 12.71 -17.33
CA HIS A 69 -7.69 13.05 -15.95
C HIS A 69 -6.55 13.83 -15.27
N GLN A 70 -5.28 13.57 -15.62
CA GLN A 70 -4.16 14.37 -15.12
C GLN A 70 -4.27 15.82 -15.59
N GLU A 71 -4.54 16.05 -16.89
CA GLU A 71 -4.71 17.38 -17.47
C GLU A 71 -5.88 18.14 -16.82
N GLU A 72 -7.03 17.49 -16.60
CA GLU A 72 -8.18 18.08 -15.92
C GLU A 72 -7.83 18.51 -14.49
N ILE A 73 -7.21 17.64 -13.71
CA ILE A 73 -6.79 17.93 -12.32
C ILE A 73 -5.75 19.06 -12.29
N GLU A 74 -4.80 19.08 -13.22
CA GLU A 74 -3.81 20.15 -13.31
C GLU A 74 -4.47 21.49 -13.65
N LEU A 75 -5.40 21.51 -14.59
CA LEU A 75 -6.10 22.73 -15.02
C LEU A 75 -7.04 23.27 -13.94
N ASP A 76 -7.83 22.40 -13.30
CA ASP A 76 -8.89 22.81 -12.38
C ASP A 76 -8.41 22.97 -10.94
N HIS A 77 -7.35 22.24 -10.54
CA HIS A 77 -6.88 22.19 -9.17
C HIS A 77 -5.39 22.55 -8.99
N ASN A 78 -4.63 22.71 -10.08
CA ASN A 78 -3.18 22.98 -10.04
C ASN A 78 -2.41 21.94 -9.19
N ILE A 79 -2.84 20.69 -9.29
CA ILE A 79 -2.21 19.52 -8.67
C ILE A 79 -1.53 18.72 -9.78
N ASN A 80 -0.24 18.44 -9.64
CA ASN A 80 0.58 17.77 -10.66
C ASN A 80 1.35 16.53 -10.14
N ASP A 81 1.16 16.16 -8.88
CA ASP A 81 1.78 14.99 -8.25
C ASP A 81 0.98 14.60 -7.00
N GLY A 82 1.20 13.37 -6.50
CA GLY A 82 0.71 12.88 -5.24
C GLY A 82 -0.09 11.58 -5.37
N PHE A 83 -1.00 11.38 -4.41
CA PHE A 83 -1.85 10.20 -4.35
C PHE A 83 -3.32 10.59 -4.34
N ILE A 84 -4.11 9.91 -5.16
CA ILE A 84 -5.56 10.00 -5.19
C ILE A 84 -6.12 8.92 -4.27
N VAL A 85 -7.01 9.32 -3.37
CA VAL A 85 -7.74 8.41 -2.49
C VAL A 85 -8.92 7.83 -3.27
N ALA A 86 -8.83 6.57 -3.68
CA ALA A 86 -9.93 5.89 -4.37
C ALA A 86 -10.98 5.39 -3.38
N VAL A 87 -10.52 4.87 -2.24
CA VAL A 87 -11.38 4.32 -1.20
C VAL A 87 -10.88 4.75 0.17
N LEU A 88 -11.79 5.23 1.01
CA LEU A 88 -11.54 5.46 2.43
C LEU A 88 -12.40 4.51 3.27
N VAL A 89 -11.75 3.73 4.11
CA VAL A 89 -12.39 2.81 5.04
C VAL A 89 -12.51 3.47 6.41
N VAL A 90 -13.71 3.93 6.75
CA VAL A 90 -13.99 4.65 8.00
C VAL A 90 -14.62 3.70 9.01
N TYR A 91 -14.11 3.74 10.25
CA TYR A 91 -14.76 3.10 11.38
C TYR A 91 -15.82 4.02 11.98
N ASP A 92 -17.08 3.61 11.94
CA ASP A 92 -18.18 4.26 12.62
C ASP A 92 -18.28 3.69 14.04
N ALA A 93 -17.75 4.43 15.01
CA ALA A 93 -17.75 4.05 16.42
C ALA A 93 -19.16 4.01 17.02
N VAL A 94 -20.13 4.74 16.46
CA VAL A 94 -21.52 4.76 16.94
C VAL A 94 -22.25 3.49 16.50
N ARG A 95 -21.96 3.02 15.29
CA ARG A 95 -22.59 1.81 14.72
C ARG A 95 -21.78 0.53 14.92
N HIS A 96 -20.58 0.64 15.49
CA HIS A 96 -19.59 -0.44 15.54
C HIS A 96 -19.42 -1.12 14.16
N ALA A 97 -19.38 -0.32 13.09
CA ALA A 97 -19.38 -0.81 11.72
C ALA A 97 -18.31 -0.11 10.88
N THR A 98 -17.75 -0.83 9.93
CA THR A 98 -16.80 -0.26 8.96
C THR A 98 -17.54 0.08 7.68
N ARG A 99 -17.38 1.32 7.18
CA ARG A 99 -17.95 1.76 5.91
C ARG A 99 -16.85 2.18 4.94
N SER A 100 -16.96 1.69 3.70
CA SER A 100 -16.15 2.15 2.58
C SER A 100 -16.82 3.36 1.93
N ILE A 101 -16.05 4.42 1.69
CA ILE A 101 -16.43 5.57 0.87
C ILE A 101 -15.55 5.53 -0.37
N THR A 102 -16.18 5.32 -1.52
CA THR A 102 -15.51 5.44 -2.82
C THR A 102 -15.62 6.88 -3.28
N TYR A 103 -14.48 7.52 -3.53
CA TYR A 103 -14.46 8.82 -4.19
C TYR A 103 -14.49 8.56 -5.70
N PRO A 104 -15.52 9.02 -6.43
CA PRO A 104 -15.48 8.95 -7.89
C PRO A 104 -14.26 9.75 -8.37
N LEU A 105 -13.57 9.22 -9.40
CA LEU A 105 -12.51 9.95 -10.11
C LEU A 105 -13.07 11.19 -10.85
N GLU A 106 -14.39 11.27 -10.99
CA GLU A 106 -15.12 12.50 -11.27
C GLU A 106 -15.04 13.37 -10.01
N PHE A 107 -14.04 14.24 -9.94
CA PHE A 107 -13.87 15.17 -8.82
C PHE A 107 -15.18 15.93 -8.62
N SER A 108 -15.78 15.73 -7.45
CA SER A 108 -17.04 16.35 -7.08
C SER A 108 -16.90 17.86 -7.14
N ASP A 109 -17.64 18.45 -8.07
CA ASP A 109 -18.11 19.82 -8.10
C ASP A 109 -18.55 20.25 -6.68
N ALA A 110 -17.64 20.87 -5.93
CA ALA A 110 -17.89 21.44 -4.62
C ALA A 110 -17.34 22.86 -4.60
N SER A 111 -17.89 23.67 -5.50
CA SER A 111 -17.86 25.12 -5.41
C SER A 111 -18.70 25.57 -4.20
N GLU A 112 -18.08 25.67 -3.02
CA GLU A 112 -18.60 26.54 -1.96
C GLU A 112 -18.26 27.99 -2.35
N ARG A 113 -19.16 28.59 -3.13
CA ARG A 113 -19.23 30.05 -3.27
C ARG A 113 -19.86 30.62 -2.00
N ASP A 114 -19.04 30.97 -1.02
CA ASP A 114 -19.41 32.00 -0.07
C ASP A 114 -19.10 33.38 -0.69
N SER A 115 -20.15 34.01 -1.20
CA SER A 115 -20.16 35.40 -1.59
C SER A 115 -20.54 36.25 -0.38
N SER A 116 -19.66 37.15 0.05
CA SER A 116 -20.01 38.44 0.68
C SER A 116 -18.85 39.41 0.52
#